data_AF-A0A197SVB4-F1
#
_entry.id   AF-A0A197SVB4-F1
#
_cell.length_a   1.000
_cell.length_b   1.000
_cell.length_c   1.000
_cell.angle_alpha   90.00
_cell.angle_beta   90.00
_cell.angle_gamma   90.00
#
_symmetry.space_group_name_H-M   'P 1'
#
loop_
_entity.id
_entity.type
_entity.pdbx_description
1 polymer ?
#
loop_
_entity_poly.entity_id
_entity_poly.type
_entity_poly.pdbx_seq_one_letter_code
_entity_poly.pdbx_strand_id
1 'polypeptide(L)'
;MPPSQRAVLDRLRDLCAAGEFEEAEAEARSLAAVPRVRGGDSLVVSWLARSFATRAAIAHGRGAEVLPELETLITELEQKADSYGPNVRVLLLGLRSNRVAVLVGQGRYTEGEAEAQDILRALARLAHLTAVWETELSALTNLAAALNGQGRYEEAEAIARGNLPRADEPTAVVLRRVLGRSLNGQGRYEEALAEVGRLAPLGRADSGAVDIDTARALHGLGRRSEAEAAVRQALTACEQFLHPAHPRTRDARTLLTRITVEDPAPNELVRSRATKDAPRAASSVRAASREARMSTRTHAPGSPTRAGWCP
;
A
#
# COMPACT_ATOMS: atom_id res chain seq x y z
N MET A 1 -32.27 7.38 -20.41
CA MET A 1 -32.42 6.14 -19.63
C MET A 1 -31.49 6.23 -18.43
N PRO A 2 -31.95 5.98 -17.19
CA PRO A 2 -31.04 5.92 -16.06
C PRO A 2 -29.99 4.82 -16.29
N PRO A 3 -28.73 5.02 -15.86
CA PRO A 3 -27.70 4.00 -15.99
C PRO A 3 -28.13 2.71 -15.29
N SER A 4 -27.75 1.56 -15.85
CA SER A 4 -28.02 0.27 -15.21
C SER A 4 -27.29 0.20 -13.87
N GLN A 5 -27.82 -0.58 -12.92
CA GLN A 5 -27.20 -0.75 -11.59
C GLN A 5 -25.75 -1.23 -11.69
N ARG A 6 -25.45 -2.11 -12.65
CA ARG A 6 -24.09 -2.55 -12.93
C ARG A 6 -23.17 -1.40 -13.36
N ALA A 7 -23.65 -0.51 -14.24
CA ALA A 7 -22.87 0.66 -14.66
C ALA A 7 -22.58 1.62 -13.50
N VAL A 8 -23.53 1.78 -12.56
CA VAL A 8 -23.30 2.60 -11.35
C VAL A 8 -22.26 1.94 -10.44
N LEU A 9 -22.33 0.62 -10.23
CA LEU A 9 -21.34 -0.09 -9.40
C LEU A 9 -19.94 -0.11 -10.04
N ASP A 10 -19.85 -0.23 -11.36
CA ASP A 10 -18.59 -0.16 -12.11
C ASP A 10 -17.98 1.25 -11.96
N ARG A 11 -18.79 2.30 -12.14
CA ARG A 11 -18.38 3.70 -11.90
C ARG A 11 -17.88 3.93 -10.48
N LEU A 12 -18.57 3.40 -9.47
CA LEU A 12 -18.15 3.51 -8.07
C LEU A 12 -16.80 2.83 -7.80
N ARG A 13 -16.50 1.72 -8.49
CA ARG A 13 -15.17 1.09 -8.42
C ARG A 13 -14.10 1.99 -9.07
N ASP A 14 -14.40 2.55 -10.23
CA ASP A 14 -13.48 3.42 -10.96
C ASP A 14 -13.16 4.70 -10.17
N LEU A 15 -14.16 5.34 -9.55
CA LEU A 15 -13.96 6.51 -8.69
C LEU A 15 -13.07 6.18 -7.49
N CYS A 16 -13.30 5.02 -6.84
CA CYS A 16 -12.45 4.57 -5.75
C CYS A 16 -10.99 4.32 -6.21
N ALA A 17 -10.80 3.71 -7.38
CA ALA A 17 -9.47 3.46 -7.94
C ALA A 17 -8.75 4.76 -8.32
N ALA A 18 -9.50 5.74 -8.84
CA ALA A 18 -9.01 7.08 -9.11
C ALA A 18 -8.69 7.89 -7.85
N GLY A 19 -9.15 7.45 -6.67
CA GLY A 19 -9.03 8.16 -5.39
C GLY A 19 -9.97 9.34 -5.24
N GLU A 20 -11.04 9.39 -6.05
CA GLU A 20 -12.14 10.35 -5.91
C GLU A 20 -13.13 9.83 -4.86
N PHE A 21 -12.66 9.74 -3.61
CA PHE A 21 -13.37 9.02 -2.55
C PHE A 21 -14.66 9.70 -2.13
N GLU A 22 -14.67 11.02 -2.02
CA GLU A 22 -15.84 11.79 -1.63
C GLU A 22 -16.93 11.73 -2.68
N GLU A 23 -16.56 11.74 -3.97
CA GLU A 23 -17.51 11.54 -5.06
C GLU A 23 -18.08 10.13 -5.04
N ALA A 24 -17.23 9.11 -4.92
CA ALA A 24 -17.66 7.71 -4.82
C ALA A 24 -18.62 7.51 -3.63
N GLU A 25 -18.29 8.08 -2.49
CA GLU A 25 -19.09 7.99 -1.27
C GLU A 25 -20.43 8.72 -1.41
N ALA A 26 -20.44 9.94 -1.97
CA ALA A 26 -21.65 10.71 -2.20
C ALA A 26 -22.61 10.02 -3.18
N GLU A 27 -22.08 9.50 -4.29
CA GLU A 27 -22.87 8.76 -5.27
C GLU A 27 -23.43 7.46 -4.68
N ALA A 28 -22.61 6.71 -3.94
CA ALA A 28 -23.05 5.50 -3.26
C ALA A 28 -24.15 5.80 -2.22
N ARG A 29 -24.04 6.90 -1.47
CA ARG A 29 -25.12 7.33 -0.54
C ARG A 29 -26.39 7.75 -1.27
N SER A 30 -26.26 8.46 -2.40
CA SER A 30 -27.41 8.82 -3.24
C SER A 30 -28.15 7.58 -3.72
N LEU A 31 -27.42 6.56 -4.20
CA LEU A 31 -27.98 5.28 -4.61
C LEU A 31 -28.68 4.56 -3.44
N ALA A 32 -28.10 4.61 -2.25
CA ALA A 32 -28.69 4.00 -1.05
C ALA A 32 -29.99 4.67 -0.59
N ALA A 33 -30.15 5.97 -0.89
CA ALA A 33 -31.32 6.78 -0.50
C ALA A 33 -32.51 6.66 -1.46
N VAL A 34 -32.34 6.02 -2.63
CA VAL A 34 -33.42 5.84 -3.61
C VAL A 34 -34.60 5.08 -2.94
N PRO A 35 -35.84 5.62 -2.99
CA PRO A 35 -36.98 5.03 -2.33
C PRO A 35 -37.20 3.57 -2.75
N ARG A 36 -37.48 2.72 -1.75
CA ARG A 36 -37.71 1.29 -1.95
C ARG A 36 -38.97 1.08 -2.78
N VAL A 37 -38.83 0.72 -4.05
CA VAL A 37 -39.94 0.15 -4.82
C VAL A 37 -40.18 -1.27 -4.26
N ARG A 38 -41.44 -1.66 -4.04
CA ARG A 38 -41.79 -2.97 -3.43
C ARG A 38 -41.08 -4.12 -4.16
N GLY A 39 -40.11 -4.76 -3.49
CA GLY A 39 -39.38 -5.93 -3.98
C GLY A 39 -38.07 -6.19 -3.21
N GLY A 40 -37.60 -7.45 -3.17
CA GLY A 40 -36.37 -7.86 -2.47
C GLY A 40 -35.07 -7.30 -3.09
N ASP A 41 -35.05 -7.09 -4.41
CA ASP A 41 -33.89 -6.55 -5.14
C ASP A 41 -33.55 -5.11 -4.75
N SER A 42 -34.56 -4.32 -4.35
CA SER A 42 -34.34 -2.96 -3.86
C SER A 42 -33.54 -2.92 -2.56
N LEU A 43 -33.59 -3.98 -1.74
CA LEU A 43 -32.87 -4.06 -0.47
C LEU A 43 -31.40 -4.43 -0.69
N VAL A 44 -31.13 -5.41 -1.56
CA VAL A 44 -29.75 -5.82 -1.91
C VAL A 44 -28.96 -4.65 -2.51
N VAL A 45 -29.60 -3.86 -3.39
CA VAL A 45 -28.99 -2.66 -3.97
C VAL A 45 -28.65 -1.63 -2.90
N SER A 46 -29.54 -1.42 -1.92
CA SER A 46 -29.29 -0.50 -0.81
C SER A 46 -28.10 -0.94 0.05
N TRP A 47 -27.98 -2.25 0.34
CA TRP A 47 -26.83 -2.79 1.06
C TRP A 47 -25.53 -2.66 0.29
N LEU A 48 -25.53 -2.97 -1.01
CA LEU A 48 -24.37 -2.78 -1.86
C LEU A 48 -23.95 -1.30 -1.86
N ALA A 49 -24.89 -0.38 -2.07
CA ALA A 49 -24.62 1.05 -2.07
C ALA A 49 -24.00 1.53 -0.73
N ARG A 50 -24.56 1.13 0.41
CA ARG A 50 -23.99 1.44 1.74
C ARG A 50 -22.62 0.79 1.96
N SER A 51 -22.40 -0.42 1.44
CA SER A 51 -21.09 -1.07 1.45
C SER A 51 -20.05 -0.29 0.65
N PHE A 52 -20.43 0.30 -0.48
CA PHE A 52 -19.55 1.13 -1.29
C PHE A 52 -19.22 2.45 -0.59
N ALA A 53 -20.22 3.11 0.00
CA ALA A 53 -20.03 4.35 0.74
C ALA A 53 -19.07 4.17 1.92
N THR A 54 -19.30 3.15 2.75
CA THR A 54 -18.41 2.84 3.89
C THR A 54 -17.00 2.46 3.42
N ARG A 55 -16.87 1.68 2.34
CA ARG A 55 -15.55 1.32 1.79
C ARG A 55 -14.78 2.54 1.26
N ALA A 56 -15.45 3.47 0.57
CA ALA A 56 -14.83 4.71 0.09
C ALA A 56 -14.33 5.58 1.26
N ALA A 57 -15.16 5.76 2.30
CA ALA A 57 -14.76 6.49 3.50
C ALA A 57 -13.55 5.84 4.21
N ILE A 58 -13.52 4.51 4.31
CA ILE A 58 -12.41 3.75 4.90
C ILE A 58 -11.12 3.96 4.09
N ALA A 59 -11.19 3.81 2.77
CA ALA A 59 -10.04 4.01 1.87
C ALA A 59 -9.51 5.45 1.92
N HIS A 60 -10.40 6.44 2.09
CA HIS A 60 -10.02 7.83 2.29
C HIS A 60 -9.31 8.07 3.65
N GLY A 61 -9.53 7.20 4.64
CA GLY A 61 -8.94 7.32 5.98
C GLY A 61 -9.90 7.77 7.07
N ARG A 62 -11.22 7.74 6.79
CA ARG A 62 -12.30 8.07 7.74
C ARG A 62 -12.94 6.81 8.34
N GLY A 63 -12.20 5.71 8.40
CA GLY A 63 -12.71 4.43 8.90
C GLY A 63 -13.28 4.47 10.32
N ALA A 64 -12.68 5.27 11.22
CA ALA A 64 -13.19 5.45 12.58
C ALA A 64 -14.56 6.16 12.62
N GLU A 65 -14.81 7.09 11.69
CA GLU A 65 -16.08 7.83 11.57
C GLU A 65 -17.22 6.90 11.14
N VAL A 66 -16.97 6.04 10.16
CA VAL A 66 -17.98 5.15 9.57
C VAL A 66 -18.11 3.79 10.25
N LEU A 67 -17.28 3.49 11.26
CA LEU A 67 -17.30 2.20 11.95
C LEU A 67 -18.67 1.85 12.55
N PRO A 68 -19.38 2.75 13.25
CA PRO A 68 -20.71 2.44 13.79
C PRO A 68 -21.75 2.14 12.70
N GLU A 69 -21.69 2.85 11.57
CA GLU A 69 -22.55 2.60 10.41
C GLU A 69 -22.26 1.21 9.82
N LEU A 70 -20.97 0.88 9.67
CA LEU A 70 -20.52 -0.42 9.18
C LEU A 70 -20.99 -1.56 10.09
N GLU A 71 -20.86 -1.43 11.41
CA GLU A 71 -21.31 -2.43 12.39
C GLU A 71 -22.83 -2.62 12.37
N THR A 72 -23.58 -1.52 12.20
CA THR A 72 -25.03 -1.58 12.03
C THR A 72 -25.41 -2.35 10.78
N LEU A 73 -24.72 -2.09 9.66
CA LEU A 73 -24.97 -2.77 8.40
C LEU A 73 -24.58 -4.26 8.47
N ILE A 74 -23.46 -4.61 9.13
CA ILE A 74 -23.06 -6.00 9.38
C ILE A 74 -24.16 -6.73 10.16
N THR A 75 -24.64 -6.14 11.26
CA THR A 75 -25.71 -6.73 12.08
C THR A 75 -27.00 -6.94 11.28
N GLU A 76 -27.37 -5.96 10.45
CA GLU A 76 -28.54 -6.06 9.57
C GLU A 76 -28.42 -7.22 8.58
N LEU A 77 -27.24 -7.39 7.97
CA LEU A 77 -27.01 -8.49 7.02
C LEU A 77 -26.90 -9.84 7.73
N GLU A 78 -26.31 -9.93 8.91
CA GLU A 78 -26.25 -11.17 9.70
C GLU A 78 -27.64 -11.75 9.96
N GLN A 79 -28.60 -10.89 10.31
CA GLN A 79 -29.99 -11.29 10.55
C GLN A 79 -30.72 -11.77 9.29
N LYS A 80 -30.25 -11.38 8.10
CA LYS A 80 -30.96 -11.60 6.84
C LYS A 80 -30.24 -12.49 5.85
N ALA A 81 -28.95 -12.75 6.04
CA ALA A 81 -28.11 -13.42 5.04
C ALA A 81 -28.64 -14.82 4.68
N ASP A 82 -29.20 -15.54 5.64
CA ASP A 82 -29.78 -16.86 5.43
C ASP A 82 -31.00 -16.86 4.50
N SER A 83 -31.72 -15.73 4.43
CA SER A 83 -32.92 -15.57 3.59
C SER A 83 -32.61 -15.15 2.15
N TYR A 84 -31.40 -14.63 1.87
CA TYR A 84 -31.03 -14.07 0.57
C TYR A 84 -29.91 -14.86 -0.14
N GLY A 85 -29.42 -15.94 0.47
CA GLY A 85 -28.51 -16.89 -0.14
C GLY A 85 -27.01 -16.50 -0.09
N PRO A 86 -26.16 -17.25 -0.82
CA PRO A 86 -24.70 -17.18 -0.65
C PRO A 86 -24.10 -15.83 -1.05
N ASN A 87 -24.69 -15.11 -2.01
CA ASN A 87 -24.14 -13.81 -2.46
C ASN A 87 -24.27 -12.72 -1.38
N VAL A 88 -25.36 -12.72 -0.60
CA VAL A 88 -25.50 -11.78 0.52
C VAL A 88 -24.57 -12.18 1.67
N ARG A 89 -24.30 -13.47 1.87
CA ARG A 89 -23.26 -13.91 2.81
C ARG A 89 -21.87 -13.43 2.39
N VAL A 90 -21.53 -13.46 1.10
CA VAL A 90 -20.26 -12.89 0.61
C VAL A 90 -20.20 -11.38 0.82
N LEU A 91 -21.29 -10.64 0.57
CA LEU A 91 -21.36 -9.21 0.87
C LEU A 91 -21.12 -8.92 2.37
N LEU A 92 -21.75 -9.69 3.26
CA LEU A 92 -21.52 -9.61 4.70
C LEU A 92 -20.04 -9.82 5.04
N LEU A 93 -19.41 -10.85 4.48
CA LEU A 93 -17.99 -11.13 4.71
C LEU A 93 -17.09 -10.01 4.16
N GLY A 94 -17.46 -9.38 3.04
CA GLY A 94 -16.79 -8.18 2.53
C GLY A 94 -16.87 -7.00 3.49
N LEU A 95 -18.04 -6.75 4.10
CA LEU A 95 -18.19 -5.70 5.13
C LEU A 95 -17.36 -5.99 6.38
N ARG A 96 -17.32 -7.26 6.80
CA ARG A 96 -16.45 -7.69 7.90
C ARG A 96 -14.97 -7.50 7.56
N SER A 97 -14.54 -7.80 6.33
CA SER A 97 -13.18 -7.49 5.87
C SER A 97 -12.88 -5.99 5.92
N ASN A 98 -13.84 -5.13 5.56
CA ASN A 98 -13.68 -3.69 5.72
C ASN A 98 -13.54 -3.29 7.20
N ARG A 99 -14.28 -3.93 8.11
CA ARG A 99 -14.12 -3.72 9.56
C ARG A 99 -12.72 -4.10 10.03
N VAL A 100 -12.18 -5.23 9.57
CA VAL A 100 -10.78 -5.61 9.86
C VAL A 100 -9.81 -4.52 9.42
N ALA A 101 -9.98 -3.94 8.22
CA ALA A 101 -9.12 -2.86 7.76
C ALA A 101 -9.15 -1.64 8.71
N VAL A 102 -10.33 -1.28 9.24
CA VAL A 102 -10.47 -0.22 10.25
C VAL A 102 -9.77 -0.60 11.56
N LEU A 103 -9.98 -1.82 12.06
CA LEU A 103 -9.36 -2.31 13.30
C LEU A 103 -7.82 -2.27 13.20
N VAL A 104 -7.26 -2.79 12.10
CA VAL A 104 -5.82 -2.76 11.83
C VAL A 104 -5.30 -1.33 11.72
N GLY A 105 -6.03 -0.44 11.04
CA GLY A 105 -5.68 0.98 10.96
C GLY A 105 -5.65 1.70 12.32
N GLN A 106 -6.47 1.24 13.27
CA GLN A 106 -6.50 1.74 14.66
C GLN A 106 -5.46 1.07 15.58
N GLY A 107 -4.71 0.08 15.09
CA GLY A 107 -3.76 -0.69 15.92
C GLY A 107 -4.39 -1.82 16.72
N ARG A 108 -5.67 -2.14 16.50
CA ARG A 108 -6.40 -3.25 17.14
C ARG A 108 -6.11 -4.57 16.43
N TYR A 109 -4.85 -4.97 16.40
CA TYR A 109 -4.37 -6.06 15.54
C TYR A 109 -4.87 -7.45 15.95
N THR A 110 -5.02 -7.73 17.24
CA THR A 110 -5.50 -9.02 17.74
C THR A 110 -6.97 -9.27 17.38
N GLU A 111 -7.80 -8.23 17.51
CA GLU A 111 -9.21 -8.26 17.09
C GLU A 111 -9.32 -8.41 15.56
N GLY A 112 -8.50 -7.67 14.81
CA GLY A 112 -8.45 -7.76 13.35
C GLY A 112 -8.03 -9.14 12.86
N GLU A 113 -7.03 -9.77 13.49
CA GLU A 113 -6.61 -11.14 13.17
C GLU A 113 -7.74 -12.15 13.41
N ALA A 114 -8.34 -12.12 14.60
CA ALA A 114 -9.39 -13.07 14.97
C ALA A 114 -10.57 -12.99 13.98
N GLU A 115 -10.95 -11.78 13.60
CA GLU A 115 -12.01 -11.58 12.62
C GLU A 115 -11.60 -12.02 11.21
N ALA A 116 -10.40 -11.69 10.74
CA ALA A 116 -9.92 -12.14 9.43
C ALA A 116 -9.89 -13.67 9.31
N GLN A 117 -9.44 -14.36 10.36
CA GLN A 117 -9.48 -15.83 10.43
C GLN A 117 -10.91 -16.37 10.40
N ASP A 118 -11.84 -15.72 11.11
CA ASP A 118 -13.25 -16.12 11.07
C ASP A 118 -13.88 -15.95 9.68
N ILE A 119 -13.55 -14.86 8.98
CA ILE A 119 -13.96 -14.63 7.59
C ILE A 119 -13.44 -15.75 6.69
N LEU A 120 -12.15 -16.09 6.78
CA LEU A 120 -11.56 -17.17 5.96
C LEU A 120 -12.22 -18.53 6.22
N ARG A 121 -12.51 -18.86 7.49
CA ARG A 121 -13.27 -20.07 7.86
C ARG A 121 -14.68 -20.06 7.27
N ALA A 122 -15.34 -18.90 7.22
CA ALA A 122 -16.67 -18.77 6.63
C ALA A 122 -16.63 -18.90 5.09
N LEU A 123 -15.65 -18.28 4.42
CA LEU A 123 -15.49 -18.36 2.96
C LEU A 123 -15.23 -19.79 2.49
N ALA A 124 -14.45 -20.58 3.24
CA ALA A 124 -14.21 -21.99 2.91
C ALA A 124 -15.52 -22.81 2.81
N ARG A 125 -16.55 -22.45 3.58
CA ARG A 125 -17.88 -23.08 3.53
C ARG A 125 -18.74 -22.59 2.37
N LEU A 126 -18.40 -21.46 1.74
CA LEU A 126 -19.15 -20.84 0.64
C LEU A 126 -18.50 -21.06 -0.73
N ALA A 127 -17.24 -21.49 -0.79
CA ALA A 127 -16.46 -21.61 -2.01
C ALA A 127 -17.07 -22.52 -3.09
N HIS A 128 -17.92 -23.49 -2.69
CA HIS A 128 -18.63 -24.37 -3.62
C HIS A 128 -19.98 -23.81 -4.12
N LEU A 129 -20.43 -22.68 -3.56
CA LEU A 129 -21.74 -22.08 -3.86
C LEU A 129 -21.62 -20.79 -4.68
N THR A 130 -20.50 -20.07 -4.57
CA THR A 130 -20.30 -18.79 -5.23
C THR A 130 -18.81 -18.42 -5.29
N ALA A 131 -18.47 -17.44 -6.12
CA ALA A 131 -17.11 -16.92 -6.21
C ALA A 131 -16.78 -16.12 -4.94
N VAL A 132 -15.79 -16.58 -4.20
CA VAL A 132 -15.33 -15.98 -2.92
C VAL A 132 -13.95 -15.33 -3.00
N TRP A 133 -13.30 -15.48 -4.15
CA TRP A 133 -11.90 -15.15 -4.38
C TRP A 133 -11.48 -13.75 -3.92
N GLU A 134 -12.20 -12.71 -4.36
CA GLU A 134 -11.88 -11.32 -4.04
C GLU A 134 -11.97 -11.08 -2.52
N THR A 135 -12.99 -11.63 -1.87
CA THR A 135 -13.17 -11.51 -0.42
C THR A 135 -12.11 -12.30 0.35
N GLU A 136 -11.70 -13.46 -0.16
CA GLU A 136 -10.65 -14.28 0.42
C GLU A 136 -9.30 -13.55 0.41
N LEU A 137 -8.89 -12.99 -0.73
CA LEU A 137 -7.66 -12.22 -0.85
C LEU A 137 -7.65 -10.97 0.03
N SER A 138 -8.79 -10.28 0.11
CA SER A 138 -8.95 -9.13 1.01
C SER A 138 -8.75 -9.54 2.47
N ALA A 139 -9.36 -10.64 2.89
CA ALA A 139 -9.21 -11.17 4.25
C ALA A 139 -7.76 -11.63 4.54
N LEU A 140 -7.09 -12.29 3.58
CA LEU A 140 -5.68 -12.70 3.71
C LEU A 140 -4.73 -11.51 3.82
N THR A 141 -4.95 -10.48 3.01
CA THR A 141 -4.17 -9.24 3.05
C THR A 141 -4.32 -8.55 4.41
N ASN A 142 -5.55 -8.47 4.91
CA ASN A 142 -5.84 -7.88 6.22
C ASN A 142 -5.26 -8.71 7.37
N LEU A 143 -5.33 -10.04 7.28
CA LEU A 143 -4.70 -10.95 8.24
C LEU A 143 -3.18 -10.73 8.29
N ALA A 144 -2.51 -10.69 7.13
CA ALA A 144 -1.08 -10.43 7.07
C ALA A 144 -0.71 -9.02 7.58
N ALA A 145 -1.55 -8.02 7.33
CA ALA A 145 -1.36 -6.67 7.89
C ALA A 145 -1.50 -6.66 9.42
N ALA A 146 -2.47 -7.40 9.98
CA ALA A 146 -2.62 -7.58 11.42
C ALA A 146 -1.41 -8.28 12.05
N LEU A 147 -0.92 -9.35 11.43
CA LEU A 147 0.28 -10.09 11.87
C LEU A 147 1.54 -9.21 11.84
N ASN A 148 1.74 -8.43 10.77
CA ASN A 148 2.81 -7.43 10.70
C ASN A 148 2.70 -6.39 11.85
N GLY A 149 1.49 -5.94 12.17
CA GLY A 149 1.25 -5.03 13.30
C GLY A 149 1.59 -5.63 14.67
N GLN A 150 1.50 -6.95 14.80
CA GLN A 150 1.88 -7.70 16.02
C GLN A 150 3.36 -8.09 16.06
N GLY A 151 4.14 -7.80 15.01
CA GLY A 151 5.53 -8.25 14.92
C GLY A 151 5.71 -9.71 14.49
N ARG A 152 4.62 -10.39 14.07
CA ARG A 152 4.64 -11.77 13.57
C ARG A 152 4.92 -11.78 12.07
N TYR A 153 6.13 -11.33 11.71
CA TYR A 153 6.49 -11.01 10.33
C TYR A 153 6.64 -12.24 9.43
N GLU A 154 7.11 -13.35 9.96
CA GLU A 154 7.32 -14.60 9.22
C GLU A 154 5.98 -15.21 8.77
N GLU A 155 4.96 -15.14 9.62
CA GLU A 155 3.61 -15.61 9.28
C GLU A 155 2.95 -14.72 8.22
N ALA A 156 3.14 -13.40 8.30
CA ALA A 156 2.68 -12.47 7.29
C ALA A 156 3.39 -12.69 5.94
N GLU A 157 4.70 -12.96 5.94
CA GLU A 157 5.46 -13.33 4.73
C GLU A 157 4.93 -14.63 4.12
N ALA A 158 4.67 -15.66 4.93
CA ALA A 158 4.13 -16.93 4.45
C ALA A 158 2.79 -16.74 3.74
N ILE A 159 1.91 -15.90 4.30
CA ILE A 159 0.64 -15.54 3.65
C ILE A 159 0.91 -14.80 2.32
N ALA A 160 1.78 -13.80 2.30
CA ALA A 160 2.03 -13.04 1.06
C ALA A 160 2.61 -13.94 -0.05
N ARG A 161 3.68 -14.69 0.26
CA ARG A 161 4.34 -15.58 -0.70
C ARG A 161 3.44 -16.72 -1.18
N GLY A 162 2.64 -17.32 -0.29
CA GLY A 162 1.73 -18.41 -0.64
C GLY A 162 0.61 -17.99 -1.60
N ASN A 163 0.28 -16.69 -1.65
CA ASN A 163 -0.85 -16.18 -2.42
C ASN A 163 -0.45 -15.36 -3.67
N LEU A 164 0.81 -14.94 -3.78
CA LEU A 164 1.33 -14.24 -4.97
C LEU A 164 1.13 -15.00 -6.30
N PRO A 165 1.38 -16.33 -6.40
CA PRO A 165 1.27 -17.05 -7.68
C PRO A 165 -0.15 -17.12 -8.24
N ARG A 166 -1.16 -16.89 -7.39
CA ARG A 166 -2.58 -16.97 -7.73
C ARG A 166 -3.24 -15.61 -7.87
N ALA A 167 -2.53 -14.51 -7.59
CA ALA A 167 -3.03 -13.14 -7.62
C ALA A 167 -3.01 -12.54 -9.04
N ASP A 168 -4.01 -11.73 -9.37
CA ASP A 168 -3.95 -10.83 -10.52
C ASP A 168 -3.03 -9.63 -10.23
N GLU A 169 -2.68 -8.84 -11.24
CA GLU A 169 -1.71 -7.73 -11.10
C GLU A 169 -2.05 -6.74 -9.98
N PRO A 170 -3.29 -6.20 -9.86
CA PRO A 170 -3.63 -5.30 -8.77
C PRO A 170 -3.48 -5.96 -7.39
N THR A 171 -3.91 -7.21 -7.24
CA THR A 171 -3.75 -7.94 -5.97
C THR A 171 -2.28 -8.24 -5.69
N ALA A 172 -1.50 -8.60 -6.71
CA ALA A 172 -0.08 -8.92 -6.58
C ALA A 172 0.70 -7.71 -6.03
N VAL A 173 0.38 -6.49 -6.48
CA VAL A 173 0.98 -5.26 -5.91
C VAL A 173 0.69 -5.15 -4.41
N VAL A 174 -0.57 -5.36 -3.99
CA VAL A 174 -0.93 -5.31 -2.56
C VAL A 174 -0.20 -6.38 -1.74
N LEU A 175 -0.11 -7.61 -2.24
CA LEU A 175 0.62 -8.71 -1.59
C LEU A 175 2.12 -8.45 -1.51
N ARG A 176 2.74 -7.88 -2.56
CA ARG A 176 4.16 -7.48 -2.54
C ARG A 176 4.43 -6.37 -1.53
N ARG A 177 3.49 -5.45 -1.33
CA ARG A 177 3.60 -4.44 -0.27
C ARG A 177 3.48 -5.03 1.13
N VAL A 178 2.57 -6.00 1.35
CA VAL A 178 2.53 -6.77 2.59
C VAL A 178 3.87 -7.49 2.82
N LEU A 179 4.40 -8.15 1.79
CA LEU A 179 5.68 -8.85 1.84
C LEU A 179 6.83 -7.90 2.18
N GLY A 180 6.92 -6.73 1.54
CA GLY A 180 7.93 -5.71 1.85
C GLY A 180 7.86 -5.24 3.30
N ARG A 181 6.66 -5.05 3.86
CA ARG A 181 6.49 -4.73 5.29
C ARG A 181 6.97 -5.86 6.21
N SER A 182 6.66 -7.11 5.86
CA SER A 182 7.13 -8.29 6.59
C SER A 182 8.65 -8.41 6.58
N LEU A 183 9.27 -8.29 5.41
CA LEU A 183 10.73 -8.34 5.25
C LEU A 183 11.44 -7.21 6.01
N ASN A 184 10.89 -5.99 5.97
CA ASN A 184 11.38 -4.87 6.78
C ASN A 184 11.33 -5.18 8.29
N GLY A 185 10.25 -5.81 8.76
CA GLY A 185 10.11 -6.22 10.16
C GLY A 185 11.13 -7.26 10.61
N GLN A 186 11.53 -8.14 9.69
CA GLN A 186 12.58 -9.16 9.91
C GLN A 186 14.01 -8.61 9.78
N GLY A 187 14.18 -7.34 9.42
CA GLY A 187 15.50 -6.76 9.15
C GLY A 187 16.11 -7.16 7.80
N ARG A 188 15.34 -7.80 6.92
CA ARG A 188 15.76 -8.20 5.55
C ARG A 188 15.54 -7.04 4.58
N TYR A 189 16.25 -5.93 4.82
CA TYR A 189 15.96 -4.65 4.18
C TYR A 189 16.28 -4.62 2.68
N GLU A 190 17.34 -5.28 2.23
CA GLU A 190 17.67 -5.39 0.79
C GLU A 190 16.58 -6.12 0.03
N GLU A 191 16.07 -7.23 0.59
CA GLU A 191 14.96 -7.98 -0.02
C GLU A 191 13.67 -7.17 0.00
N ALA A 192 13.38 -6.47 1.11
CA ALA A 192 12.24 -5.57 1.19
C ALA A 192 12.30 -4.50 0.09
N LEU A 193 13.45 -3.86 -0.10
CA LEU A 193 13.66 -2.85 -1.13
C LEU A 193 13.49 -3.41 -2.54
N ALA A 194 13.93 -4.65 -2.79
CA ALA A 194 13.75 -5.32 -4.08
C ALA A 194 12.27 -5.58 -4.39
N GLU A 195 11.48 -5.94 -3.37
CA GLU A 195 10.03 -6.19 -3.52
C GLU A 195 9.23 -4.91 -3.73
N VAL A 196 9.54 -3.82 -3.01
CA VAL A 196 8.72 -2.59 -3.05
C VAL A 196 9.25 -1.53 -4.02
N GLY A 197 10.57 -1.48 -4.26
CA GLY A 197 11.23 -0.37 -4.96
C GLY A 197 10.92 -0.25 -6.46
N ARG A 198 10.13 -1.18 -7.02
CA ARG A 198 9.66 -1.15 -8.43
C ARG A 198 8.15 -1.20 -8.55
N LEU A 199 7.41 -1.16 -7.45
CA LEU A 199 5.95 -1.17 -7.49
C LEU A 199 5.45 0.21 -7.91
N ALA A 200 4.58 0.22 -8.92
CA ALA A 200 3.79 1.40 -9.24
C ALA A 200 2.61 1.49 -8.25
N PRO A 201 2.30 2.68 -7.71
CA PRO A 201 1.06 2.89 -6.97
C PRO A 201 -0.15 2.52 -7.82
N LEU A 202 -1.15 1.84 -7.23
CA LEU A 202 -2.38 1.42 -7.91
C LEU A 202 -3.37 2.57 -8.21
N GLY A 203 -2.96 3.81 -7.96
CA GLY A 203 -3.78 5.01 -8.05
C GLY A 203 -3.58 5.91 -6.84
N ARG A 204 -4.33 7.00 -6.77
CA ARG A 204 -4.26 7.97 -5.66
C ARG A 204 -4.65 7.35 -4.32
N ALA A 205 -5.43 6.27 -4.33
CA ALA A 205 -5.76 5.52 -3.13
C ALA A 205 -4.54 4.85 -2.46
N ASP A 206 -3.47 4.59 -3.21
CA ASP A 206 -2.22 4.00 -2.73
C ASP A 206 -1.11 5.03 -2.51
N SER A 207 -1.47 6.32 -2.49
CA SER A 207 -0.53 7.43 -2.29
C SER A 207 0.32 7.26 -1.04
N GLY A 208 1.63 7.51 -1.21
CA GLY A 208 2.68 7.44 -0.20
C GLY A 208 3.00 6.04 0.32
N ALA A 209 2.30 5.02 -0.16
CA ALA A 209 2.30 3.74 0.51
C ALA A 209 3.57 2.91 0.18
N VAL A 210 4.00 2.89 -1.09
CA VAL A 210 5.29 2.32 -1.52
C VAL A 210 6.47 3.09 -0.94
N ASP A 211 6.37 4.42 -0.89
CA ASP A 211 7.44 5.30 -0.40
C ASP A 211 7.69 5.10 1.11
N ILE A 212 6.65 4.87 1.92
CA ILE A 212 6.80 4.52 3.34
C ILE A 212 7.57 3.20 3.49
N ASP A 213 7.20 2.17 2.73
CA ASP A 213 7.82 0.85 2.82
C ASP A 213 9.28 0.89 2.33
N THR A 214 9.55 1.69 1.30
CA THR A 214 10.90 2.00 0.79
C THR A 214 11.73 2.74 1.82
N ALA A 215 11.16 3.78 2.45
CA ALA A 215 11.84 4.55 3.49
C ALA A 215 12.22 3.68 4.70
N ARG A 216 11.37 2.73 5.10
CA ARG A 216 11.69 1.77 6.17
C ARG A 216 12.89 0.90 5.82
N ALA A 217 12.94 0.38 4.60
CA ALA A 217 14.06 -0.42 4.11
C ALA A 217 15.36 0.42 4.08
N LEU A 218 15.32 1.59 3.46
CA LEU A 218 16.47 2.50 3.38
C LEU A 218 16.99 2.91 4.76
N HIS A 219 16.09 3.18 5.71
CA HIS A 219 16.46 3.50 7.08
C HIS A 219 17.15 2.32 7.77
N GLY A 220 16.62 1.11 7.62
CA GLY A 220 17.24 -0.12 8.13
C GLY A 220 18.63 -0.39 7.55
N LEU A 221 18.87 0.01 6.30
CA LEU A 221 20.18 -0.04 5.63
C LEU A 221 21.14 1.07 6.05
N GLY A 222 20.74 1.98 6.93
CA GLY A 222 21.53 3.16 7.30
C GLY A 222 21.57 4.26 6.23
N ARG A 223 20.82 4.13 5.13
CA ARG A 223 20.70 5.12 4.04
C ARG A 223 19.72 6.23 4.43
N ARG A 224 20.06 6.93 5.51
CA ARG A 224 19.15 7.84 6.23
C ARG A 224 18.64 9.00 5.37
N SER A 225 19.51 9.68 4.63
CA SER A 225 19.12 10.82 3.80
C SER A 225 18.10 10.43 2.72
N GLU A 226 18.28 9.25 2.12
CA GLU A 226 17.35 8.69 1.14
C GLU A 226 16.03 8.26 1.80
N ALA A 227 16.09 7.66 2.99
CA ALA A 227 14.91 7.31 3.77
C ALA A 227 14.08 8.56 4.15
N GLU A 228 14.77 9.64 4.55
CA GLU A 228 14.16 10.91 4.91
C GLU A 228 13.50 11.59 3.71
N ALA A 229 14.14 11.54 2.54
CA ALA A 229 13.57 12.02 1.30
C ALA A 229 12.31 11.23 0.91
N ALA A 230 12.39 9.89 0.96
CA ALA A 230 11.28 9.00 0.62
C ALA A 230 10.08 9.20 1.56
N VAL A 231 10.29 9.28 2.89
CA VAL A 231 9.17 9.48 3.83
C VAL A 231 8.54 10.87 3.70
N ARG A 232 9.31 11.91 3.33
CA ARG A 232 8.75 13.24 3.04
C ARG A 232 7.89 13.23 1.78
N GLN A 233 8.36 12.60 0.71
CA GLN A 233 7.56 12.40 -0.50
C GLN A 233 6.27 11.65 -0.19
N ALA A 234 6.37 10.58 0.61
CA ALA A 234 5.22 9.82 1.05
C ALA A 234 4.20 10.67 1.81
N LEU A 235 4.68 11.52 2.73
CA LEU A 235 3.83 12.40 3.53
C LEU A 235 3.11 13.42 2.65
N THR A 236 3.83 14.06 1.72
CA THR A 236 3.23 14.99 0.75
C THR A 236 2.14 14.30 -0.07
N ALA A 237 2.39 13.10 -0.57
CA ALA A 237 1.40 12.34 -1.33
C ALA A 237 0.19 11.95 -0.47
N CYS A 238 0.40 11.55 0.79
CA CYS A 238 -0.69 11.26 1.72
C CYS A 238 -1.54 12.52 2.00
N GLU A 239 -0.91 13.66 2.27
CA GLU A 239 -1.60 14.92 2.58
C GLU A 239 -2.35 15.51 1.38
N GLN A 240 -1.92 15.18 0.15
CA GLN A 240 -2.59 15.63 -1.07
C GLN A 240 -3.88 14.85 -1.37
N PHE A 241 -3.92 13.54 -1.06
CA PHE A 241 -4.96 12.64 -1.58
C PHE A 241 -5.74 11.86 -0.51
N LEU A 242 -5.28 11.85 0.74
CA LEU A 242 -5.89 11.10 1.83
C LEU A 242 -6.36 12.04 2.93
N HIS A 243 -7.36 11.59 3.69
CA HIS A 243 -7.85 12.32 4.84
C HIS A 243 -6.73 12.45 5.89
N PRO A 244 -6.63 13.56 6.65
CA PRO A 244 -5.59 13.75 7.66
C PRO A 244 -5.52 12.64 8.73
N ALA A 245 -6.64 11.97 8.99
CA ALA A 245 -6.73 10.84 9.93
C ALA A 245 -6.30 9.48 9.32
N HIS A 246 -5.89 9.44 8.05
CA HIS A 246 -5.52 8.19 7.40
C HIS A 246 -4.31 7.54 8.10
N PRO A 247 -4.33 6.22 8.39
CA PRO A 247 -3.25 5.53 9.12
C PRO A 247 -1.85 5.75 8.53
N ARG A 248 -1.74 5.75 7.19
CA ARG A 248 -0.47 6.04 6.49
C ARG A 248 0.12 7.42 6.80
N THR A 249 -0.70 8.46 6.97
CA THR A 249 -0.21 9.80 7.34
C THR A 249 0.45 9.77 8.72
N ARG A 250 -0.16 9.08 9.68
CA ARG A 250 0.40 8.86 11.01
C ARG A 250 1.68 8.02 10.94
N ASP A 251 1.68 6.94 10.14
CA ASP A 251 2.82 6.05 10.00
C ASP A 251 4.03 6.77 9.37
N ALA A 252 3.80 7.60 8.33
CA ALA A 252 4.82 8.43 7.70
C ALA A 252 5.41 9.45 8.67
N ARG A 253 4.56 10.15 9.45
CA ARG A 253 5.03 11.10 10.47
C ARG A 253 5.87 10.41 11.55
N THR A 254 5.41 9.25 12.03
CA THR A 254 6.14 8.46 13.02
C THR A 254 7.50 8.02 12.49
N LEU A 255 7.55 7.54 11.25
CA LEU A 255 8.79 7.14 10.59
C LEU A 255 9.72 8.33 10.38
N LEU A 256 9.21 9.48 9.95
CA LEU A 256 10.00 10.70 9.80
C LEU A 256 10.59 11.14 11.13
N THR A 257 9.82 11.14 12.23
CA THR A 257 10.35 11.45 13.56
C THR A 257 11.45 10.49 13.98
N ARG A 258 11.29 9.18 13.73
CA ARG A 258 12.34 8.20 14.02
C ARG A 258 13.61 8.49 13.21
N ILE A 259 13.45 8.75 11.91
CA ILE A 259 14.55 9.09 11.01
C ILE A 259 15.18 10.44 11.36
N THR A 260 14.53 11.38 12.05
CA THR A 260 15.15 12.67 12.40
C THR A 260 15.74 12.69 13.80
N VAL A 261 15.13 12.00 14.77
CA VAL A 261 15.55 11.99 16.19
C VAL A 261 16.81 11.15 16.42
N GLU A 262 17.07 10.12 15.62
CA GLU A 262 18.29 9.30 15.74
C GLU A 262 19.54 10.10 15.24
N ASP A 263 19.88 11.26 15.81
CA ASP A 263 20.92 12.26 15.42
C ASP A 263 22.08 11.77 14.49
N PRO A 264 22.57 12.56 13.51
CA PRO A 264 23.71 12.15 12.69
C PRO A 264 24.91 11.88 13.59
N ALA A 265 25.63 10.79 13.32
CA ALA A 265 26.93 10.54 13.93
C ALA A 265 27.79 11.83 13.89
N PRO A 266 28.54 12.16 14.95
CA PRO A 266 29.24 13.45 15.13
C PRO A 266 30.46 13.64 14.20
N ASN A 267 30.38 13.24 12.94
CA ASN A 267 31.52 13.18 12.03
C ASN A 267 31.56 14.31 10.97
N GLU A 268 30.62 15.25 10.97
CA GLU A 268 30.71 16.47 10.15
C GLU A 268 31.34 17.66 10.89
N LEU A 269 31.30 17.69 12.23
CA LEU A 269 31.96 18.73 13.03
C LEU A 269 33.48 18.51 13.21
N VAL A 270 33.99 17.31 12.95
CA VAL A 270 35.44 17.02 12.99
C VAL A 270 36.13 17.45 11.69
N ARG A 271 35.45 17.37 10.53
CA ARG A 271 36.00 17.81 9.25
C ARG A 271 36.11 19.34 9.13
N SER A 272 35.28 20.10 9.82
CA SER A 272 35.36 21.57 9.84
C SER A 272 36.39 22.12 10.85
N ARG A 273 36.78 21.33 11.86
CA ARG A 273 37.90 21.65 12.77
C ARG A 273 39.26 21.28 12.18
N ALA A 274 39.34 20.19 11.41
CA ALA A 274 40.59 19.74 10.80
C ALA A 274 41.11 20.67 9.67
N THR A 275 40.26 21.50 9.07
CA THR A 275 40.68 22.47 8.03
C THR A 275 41.11 23.82 8.56
N LYS A 276 41.01 24.07 9.88
CA LYS A 276 41.34 25.36 10.49
C LYS A 276 42.76 25.47 11.06
N ASP A 277 43.46 24.34 11.22
CA ASP A 277 44.81 24.26 11.83
C ASP A 277 45.91 23.75 10.86
N ALA A 278 45.82 24.05 9.56
CA ALA A 278 46.94 23.83 8.63
C ALA A 278 47.87 25.06 8.61
N PRO A 279 49.20 24.92 8.82
CA PRO A 279 50.11 26.05 8.84
C PRO A 279 50.32 26.62 7.43
N ARG A 280 50.30 27.96 7.34
CA ARG A 280 50.70 28.73 6.15
C ARG A 280 52.18 28.47 5.84
N ALA A 281 52.45 27.70 4.78
CA ALA A 281 53.76 27.71 4.12
C ALA A 281 53.68 28.62 2.90
N ALA A 282 54.48 29.69 2.94
CA ALA A 282 54.73 30.60 1.84
C ALA A 282 55.96 30.14 1.05
N SER A 283 55.87 30.12 -0.29
CA SER A 283 56.96 30.35 -1.28
C SER A 283 56.46 29.84 -2.65
N SER A 284 56.01 30.69 -3.58
CA SER A 284 56.80 31.51 -4.52
C SER A 284 57.52 30.72 -5.64
N VAL A 285 57.20 31.12 -6.88
CA VAL A 285 58.08 31.25 -8.07
C VAL A 285 57.96 30.21 -9.21
N ARG A 286 57.31 30.71 -10.29
CA ARG A 286 57.65 30.70 -11.74
C ARG A 286 57.76 29.39 -12.55
N ALA A 287 56.91 29.36 -13.59
CA ALA A 287 57.20 29.32 -15.04
C ALA A 287 58.06 28.20 -15.63
N ALA A 288 57.50 27.47 -16.60
CA ALA A 288 57.97 27.49 -17.99
C ALA A 288 57.08 26.63 -18.92
N SER A 289 56.81 27.19 -20.10
CA SER A 289 56.11 26.63 -21.26
C SER A 289 57.00 25.69 -22.09
N ARG A 290 56.38 24.78 -22.87
CA ARG A 290 56.71 24.33 -24.26
C ARG A 290 56.13 22.93 -24.52
N GLU A 291 55.17 22.76 -25.43
CA GLU A 291 55.24 22.68 -26.90
C GLU A 291 55.50 21.26 -27.46
N ALA A 292 54.65 20.93 -28.45
CA ALA A 292 54.90 20.15 -29.68
C ALA A 292 54.71 18.60 -29.69
N ARG A 293 53.54 18.23 -30.27
CA ARG A 293 53.33 17.39 -31.48
C ARG A 293 54.40 16.36 -31.90
N MET A 294 53.95 15.12 -32.11
CA MET A 294 53.88 14.40 -33.41
C MET A 294 53.43 12.94 -33.13
N SER A 295 52.29 12.48 -33.65
CA SER A 295 52.08 11.85 -34.97
C SER A 295 52.50 10.37 -35.01
N THR A 296 51.54 9.44 -35.15
CA THR A 296 51.34 8.66 -36.39
C THR A 296 50.26 7.58 -36.25
N ARG A 297 49.47 7.45 -37.32
CA ARG A 297 48.47 6.42 -37.67
C ARG A 297 49.11 5.01 -37.71
N THR A 298 48.34 3.94 -37.50
CA THR A 298 47.81 3.05 -38.57
C THR A 298 47.00 1.83 -38.07
N HIS A 299 45.92 1.56 -38.81
CA HIS A 299 45.30 0.27 -39.19
C HIS A 299 44.52 -0.62 -38.19
N ALA A 300 43.18 -0.55 -38.34
CA ALA A 300 42.27 -1.71 -38.38
C ALA A 300 42.22 -2.27 -39.83
N PRO A 301 41.62 -3.44 -40.19
CA PRO A 301 40.42 -4.06 -39.60
C PRO A 301 40.42 -5.60 -39.49
N GLY A 302 39.40 -6.17 -38.84
CA GLY A 302 39.15 -7.61 -38.88
C GLY A 302 38.02 -8.07 -37.96
N SER A 303 36.79 -8.05 -38.47
CA SER A 303 35.67 -8.89 -38.02
C SER A 303 35.30 -9.82 -39.18
N PRO A 304 34.80 -11.05 -38.94
CA PRO A 304 33.34 -11.19 -38.85
C PRO A 304 32.80 -12.40 -38.03
N THR A 305 31.46 -12.41 -37.85
CA THR A 305 30.52 -13.56 -37.76
C THR A 305 30.51 -14.43 -36.48
N ARG A 306 29.41 -14.99 -35.94
CA ARG A 306 27.94 -15.01 -36.21
C ARG A 306 27.25 -15.77 -35.04
N ALA A 307 25.94 -15.54 -34.85
CA ALA A 307 24.91 -16.42 -34.25
C ALA A 307 25.03 -16.79 -32.75
N GLY A 308 23.98 -16.88 -31.93
CA GLY A 308 22.54 -16.84 -32.15
C GLY A 308 21.84 -17.88 -31.24
N TRP A 309 20.59 -17.57 -30.85
CA TRP A 309 19.52 -18.47 -30.40
C TRP A 309 19.28 -18.71 -28.89
N CYS A 310 18.13 -18.16 -28.44
CA CYS A 310 17.21 -18.72 -27.43
C CYS A 310 16.54 -20.01 -27.97
N PRO A 311 15.78 -20.76 -27.14
CA PRO A 311 14.47 -20.33 -26.63
C PRO A 311 14.43 -20.10 -25.12
#